data_AF-A0A1S4BP30-F1
#
_entry.id   AF-A0A1S4BP30-F1
#
_cell.length_a   1.000
_cell.length_b   1.000
_cell.length_c   1.000
_cell.angle_alpha   90.00
_cell.angle_beta   90.00
_cell.angle_gamma   90.00
#
_symmetry.space_group_name_H-M   'P 1'
#
loop_
_entity.id
_entity.type
_entity.pdbx_description
1 polymer ?
#
loop_
_entity_poly.entity_id
_entity_poly.type
_entity_poly.pdbx_seq_one_letter_code
_entity_poly.pdbx_strand_id
1 'polypeptide(L)'
;MLLILLCHRMAVFRDKSIDKWQRKTQVTSGAAAIKGKLQAFNQDISQQVAGYMRDPSKMIKGMQQSRSAVALFGTASDATGNGEGPNMDGDPELLDDSEFYQQLLKEFFEAVDPASSETAFYALKRLQTKKRKIVDRRASKSRKIRYNIHEKIVNFMAPQPVNLPPMAPKLFENLFTGGSTHRPINVLH
;
A
#
# COMPACT_ATOMS: atom_id res chain seq x y z
N MET A 1 -3.67 -41.63 14.92
CA MET A 1 -4.89 -42.44 14.64
C MET A 1 -5.97 -42.27 15.72
N LEU A 2 -5.64 -42.44 17.01
CA LEU A 2 -6.59 -42.23 18.12
C LEU A 2 -7.19 -40.82 18.21
N LEU A 3 -6.40 -39.77 17.96
CA LEU A 3 -6.85 -38.38 18.00
C LEU A 3 -7.90 -38.07 16.90
N ILE A 4 -7.71 -38.65 15.71
CA ILE A 4 -8.62 -38.48 14.56
C ILE A 4 -9.97 -39.16 14.85
N LEU A 5 -9.94 -40.36 15.44
CA LEU A 5 -11.14 -41.09 15.85
C LEU A 5 -11.90 -40.36 16.97
N LEU A 6 -11.19 -39.78 17.93
CA LEU A 6 -11.79 -38.96 18.99
C LEU A 6 -12.47 -37.70 18.42
N CYS A 7 -11.79 -36.98 17.53
CA CYS A 7 -12.36 -35.81 16.84
C CYS A 7 -13.61 -36.17 16.04
N HIS A 8 -13.62 -37.32 15.36
CA HIS A 8 -14.78 -37.78 14.61
C HIS A 8 -15.97 -38.11 15.52
N ARG A 9 -15.70 -38.73 16.68
CA ARG A 9 -16.73 -39.07 17.68
C ARG A 9 -17.35 -37.83 18.33
N MET A 10 -16.56 -36.77 18.51
CA MET A 10 -17.02 -35.50 19.11
C MET A 10 -17.68 -34.56 18.09
N ALA A 11 -17.46 -34.74 16.79
CA ALA A 11 -17.98 -33.87 15.74
C ALA A 11 -19.51 -33.74 15.79
N VAL A 12 -20.22 -34.86 15.95
CA VAL A 12 -21.70 -34.86 16.00
C VAL A 12 -22.24 -34.06 17.20
N PHE A 13 -21.58 -34.15 18.36
CA PHE A 13 -21.97 -33.40 19.55
C PHE A 13 -21.63 -31.91 19.40
N ARG A 14 -20.44 -31.60 18.88
CA ARG A 14 -20.00 -30.24 18.58
C ARG A 14 -20.97 -29.55 17.63
N ASP A 15 -21.27 -30.18 16.49
CA ASP A 15 -22.11 -29.61 15.43
C ASP A 15 -23.52 -29.35 15.96
N LYS A 16 -24.13 -30.32 16.66
CA LYS A 16 -25.44 -30.14 17.32
C LYS A 16 -25.45 -29.00 18.33
N SER A 17 -24.37 -28.83 19.09
CA SER A 17 -24.26 -27.78 20.11
C SER A 17 -24.13 -26.40 19.45
N ILE A 18 -23.28 -26.27 18.44
CA ILE A 18 -23.07 -25.03 17.68
C ILE A 18 -24.38 -24.58 17.02
N ASP A 19 -25.06 -25.48 16.31
CA ASP A 19 -26.30 -25.16 15.60
C ASP A 19 -27.42 -24.78 16.57
N LYS A 20 -27.46 -25.41 17.76
CA LYS A 20 -28.39 -25.04 18.84
C LYS A 20 -28.15 -23.61 19.34
N TRP A 21 -26.90 -23.25 19.61
CA TRP A 21 -26.56 -21.90 20.08
C TRP A 21 -26.78 -20.85 19.01
N GLN A 22 -26.46 -21.14 17.76
CA GLN A 22 -26.78 -20.27 16.63
C GLN A 22 -28.27 -19.94 16.56
N ARG A 23 -29.14 -20.96 16.59
CA ARG A 23 -30.60 -20.75 16.54
C ARG A 23 -31.07 -19.89 17.71
N LYS A 24 -30.53 -20.12 18.90
CA LYS A 24 -30.87 -19.34 20.09
C LYS A 24 -30.48 -17.87 19.95
N THR A 25 -29.26 -17.58 19.46
CA THR A 25 -28.78 -16.21 19.21
C THR A 25 -29.62 -15.50 18.16
N GLN A 26 -30.03 -16.19 17.09
CA GLN A 26 -30.88 -15.62 16.05
C GLN A 26 -32.27 -15.22 16.56
N VAL A 27 -32.85 -16.02 17.45
CA VAL A 27 -34.15 -15.72 18.08
C VAL A 27 -34.04 -14.52 19.02
N THR A 28 -32.96 -14.40 19.79
CA THR A 28 -32.75 -13.30 20.73
C THR A 28 -32.39 -11.97 20.04
N SER A 29 -31.67 -12.01 18.91
CA SER A 29 -31.21 -10.80 18.19
C SER A 29 -32.30 -10.12 17.34
N GLY A 30 -33.53 -10.64 17.26
CA GLY A 30 -34.59 -10.10 16.40
C GLY A 30 -34.33 -10.22 14.88
N ALA A 31 -33.21 -10.83 14.48
CA ALA A 31 -32.75 -10.94 13.09
C ALA A 31 -33.61 -11.88 12.21
N ALA A 32 -34.58 -12.59 12.80
CA ALA A 32 -35.51 -13.46 12.07
C ALA A 32 -36.36 -12.70 11.04
N ALA A 33 -36.66 -11.41 11.26
CA ALA A 33 -37.46 -10.59 10.36
C ALA A 33 -36.71 -10.06 9.12
N ILE A 34 -35.37 -10.00 9.17
CA ILE A 34 -34.52 -9.39 8.12
C ILE A 34 -34.11 -10.45 7.05
N LYS A 35 -34.33 -11.74 7.35
CA LYS A 35 -33.67 -12.86 6.67
C LYS A 35 -34.44 -13.51 5.51
N GLY A 36 -35.59 -12.97 5.10
CA GLY A 36 -36.48 -13.60 4.13
C GLY A 36 -35.98 -13.70 2.67
N LYS A 37 -34.77 -13.22 2.34
CA LYS A 37 -34.38 -12.99 0.92
C LYS A 37 -33.09 -13.67 0.44
N LEU A 38 -32.36 -14.43 1.27
CA LEU A 38 -31.08 -15.03 0.86
C LEU A 38 -30.96 -16.51 1.28
N GLN A 39 -31.03 -17.41 0.28
CA GLN A 39 -30.94 -18.87 0.40
C GLN A 39 -29.65 -19.37 1.09
N ALA A 40 -28.53 -18.65 0.93
CA ALA A 40 -27.24 -19.00 1.54
C ALA A 40 -27.26 -18.99 3.08
N PHE A 41 -28.22 -18.28 3.70
CA PHE A 41 -28.30 -18.13 5.15
C PHE A 41 -29.31 -19.06 5.84
N ASN A 42 -29.92 -20.02 5.13
CA ASN A 42 -30.81 -21.04 5.71
C ASN A 42 -30.11 -22.36 6.04
N GLN A 43 -28.79 -22.45 5.85
CA GLN A 43 -28.01 -23.62 6.25
C GLN A 43 -27.50 -23.49 7.70
N ASP A 44 -27.47 -24.61 8.42
CA ASP A 44 -26.80 -24.70 9.73
C ASP A 44 -25.30 -24.36 9.57
N ILE A 45 -24.70 -23.66 10.55
CA ILE A 45 -23.28 -23.26 10.51
C ILE A 45 -22.38 -24.48 10.27
N SER A 46 -22.70 -25.61 10.89
CA SER A 46 -21.97 -26.86 10.71
C SER A 46 -21.86 -27.27 9.23
N GLN A 47 -22.95 -27.11 8.46
CA GLN A 47 -22.98 -27.43 7.03
C GLN A 47 -22.20 -26.44 6.18
N GLN A 48 -22.25 -25.15 6.53
CA GLN A 48 -21.46 -24.13 5.84
C GLN A 48 -19.96 -24.38 6.02
N VAL A 49 -19.53 -24.62 7.26
CA VAL A 49 -18.13 -24.96 7.58
C VAL A 49 -17.72 -26.24 6.86
N ALA A 50 -18.56 -27.27 6.85
CA ALA A 50 -18.29 -28.49 6.09
C ALA A 50 -18.15 -28.22 4.59
N GLY A 51 -18.94 -27.31 4.03
CA GLY A 51 -18.83 -26.85 2.64
C GLY A 51 -17.49 -26.18 2.34
N TYR A 52 -17.05 -25.26 3.21
CA TYR A 52 -15.75 -24.60 3.07
C TYR A 52 -14.58 -25.55 3.26
N MET A 53 -14.67 -26.48 4.22
CA MET A 53 -13.62 -27.46 4.51
C MET A 53 -13.46 -28.54 3.42
N ARG A 54 -14.39 -28.65 2.46
CA ARG A 54 -14.22 -29.54 1.29
C ARG A 54 -13.13 -29.06 0.33
N ASP A 55 -12.92 -27.75 0.21
CA ASP A 55 -11.86 -27.16 -0.61
C ASP A 55 -11.29 -25.92 0.09
N PRO A 56 -10.42 -26.11 1.10
CA PRO A 56 -9.83 -25.01 1.85
C PRO A 56 -8.86 -24.18 0.99
N SER A 57 -8.38 -24.75 -0.12
CA SER A 57 -7.39 -24.15 -1.01
C SER A 57 -7.86 -22.80 -1.57
N LYS A 58 -9.15 -22.67 -1.89
CA LYS A 58 -9.73 -21.41 -2.39
C LYS A 58 -9.69 -20.30 -1.34
N MET A 59 -10.02 -20.65 -0.10
CA MET A 59 -10.01 -19.69 1.01
C MET A 59 -8.57 -19.28 1.34
N ILE A 60 -7.66 -20.25 1.42
CA ILE A 60 -6.23 -20.00 1.71
C ILE A 60 -5.63 -19.07 0.65
N LYS A 61 -5.86 -19.35 -0.65
CA LYS A 61 -5.37 -18.48 -1.74
C LYS A 61 -5.99 -17.09 -1.73
N GLY A 62 -7.23 -16.94 -1.23
CA GLY A 62 -7.86 -15.63 -1.06
C GLY A 62 -7.29 -14.83 0.11
N MET A 63 -6.79 -15.51 1.15
CA MET A 63 -6.16 -14.87 2.32
C MET A 63 -4.67 -14.59 2.12
N GLN A 64 -3.99 -15.25 1.18
CA GLN A 64 -2.56 -15.02 0.95
C GLN A 64 -2.33 -13.74 0.14
N GLN A 65 -1.47 -12.85 0.62
CA GLN A 65 -1.06 -11.66 -0.14
C GLN A 65 0.06 -12.00 -1.11
N SER A 66 0.05 -11.35 -2.28
CA SER A 66 1.20 -11.37 -3.17
C SER A 66 2.36 -10.59 -2.54
N ARG A 67 3.56 -11.16 -2.56
CA ARG A 67 4.80 -10.52 -2.04
C ARG A 67 5.05 -9.12 -2.60
N SER A 68 4.48 -8.77 -3.75
CA SER A 68 4.61 -7.44 -4.35
C SER A 68 3.81 -6.34 -3.64
N ALA A 69 2.84 -6.68 -2.80
CA ALA A 69 2.00 -5.70 -2.08
C ALA A 69 2.67 -5.14 -0.82
N VAL A 70 3.59 -5.90 -0.22
CA VAL A 70 4.30 -5.52 1.01
C VAL A 70 5.80 -5.49 0.73
N ALA A 71 6.38 -4.29 0.66
CA ALA A 71 7.83 -4.13 0.61
C ALA A 71 8.42 -4.58 1.96
N LEU A 72 8.89 -5.83 2.03
CA LEU A 72 9.54 -6.37 3.22
C LEU A 72 10.82 -5.56 3.51
N PHE A 73 10.81 -4.83 4.62
CA PHE A 73 11.93 -4.02 5.07
C PHE A 73 13.13 -4.94 5.35
N GLY A 74 14.13 -4.93 4.47
CA GLY A 74 15.36 -5.74 4.61
C GLY A 74 15.61 -6.77 3.50
N THR A 75 14.66 -7.01 2.58
CA THR A 75 14.98 -7.76 1.36
C THR A 75 15.62 -6.83 0.35
N ALA A 76 16.96 -6.88 0.27
CA ALA A 76 17.66 -6.31 -0.85
C ALA A 76 17.07 -6.96 -2.12
N SER A 77 16.56 -6.13 -3.02
CA SER A 77 16.22 -6.55 -4.36
C SER A 77 17.52 -6.97 -5.03
N ASP A 78 17.81 -8.28 -5.03
CA ASP A 78 18.68 -8.86 -6.04
C ASP A 78 17.89 -8.86 -7.35
N ALA A 79 17.85 -7.68 -7.96
CA ALA A 79 17.55 -7.52 -9.36
C ALA A 79 18.72 -8.12 -10.15
N THR A 80 18.65 -9.41 -10.48
CA THR A 80 19.19 -10.04 -11.70
C THR A 80 18.88 -11.54 -11.66
N GLY A 81 18.05 -12.04 -12.57
CA GLY A 81 17.89 -13.48 -12.76
C GLY A 81 16.60 -13.87 -13.49
N ASN A 82 16.75 -14.24 -14.74
CA ASN A 82 15.70 -14.68 -15.67
C ASN A 82 14.75 -15.77 -15.13
N GLY A 83 13.49 -15.67 -15.56
CA GLY A 83 12.66 -16.83 -15.89
C GLY A 83 11.86 -17.42 -14.73
N GLU A 84 10.61 -17.00 -14.61
CA GLU A 84 9.39 -17.82 -14.53
C GLU A 84 8.22 -16.89 -14.20
N GLY A 85 7.04 -17.17 -14.76
CA GLY A 85 5.89 -16.27 -14.73
C GLY A 85 5.50 -15.81 -13.32
N PRO A 86 4.67 -14.76 -13.19
CA PRO A 86 4.20 -14.31 -11.88
C PRO A 86 3.54 -15.50 -11.19
N ASN A 87 4.22 -16.06 -10.19
CA ASN A 87 3.66 -17.08 -9.33
C ASN A 87 2.40 -16.47 -8.74
N MET A 88 1.24 -16.86 -9.28
CA MET A 88 -0.08 -16.41 -8.85
C MET A 88 -0.49 -17.04 -7.51
N ASP A 89 0.38 -17.86 -6.92
CA ASP A 89 0.29 -18.30 -5.53
C ASP A 89 0.93 -17.22 -4.65
N GLY A 90 0.10 -16.60 -3.81
CA GLY A 90 0.56 -15.69 -2.76
C GLY A 90 1.52 -16.38 -1.80
N ASP A 91 2.22 -15.59 -0.99
CA ASP A 91 3.17 -16.14 -0.03
C ASP A 91 2.43 -16.88 1.09
N PRO A 92 2.71 -18.17 1.34
CA PRO A 92 2.06 -18.89 2.43
C PRO A 92 2.35 -18.32 3.81
N GLU A 93 3.42 -17.53 3.97
CA GLU A 93 3.75 -16.86 5.23
C GLU A 93 3.08 -15.49 5.40
N LEU A 94 2.50 -14.91 4.34
CA LEU A 94 1.90 -13.56 4.34
C LEU A 94 0.38 -13.62 4.21
N LEU A 95 -0.31 -13.46 5.35
CA LEU A 95 -1.77 -13.48 5.45
C LEU A 95 -2.35 -12.05 5.45
N ASP A 96 -3.36 -11.79 4.60
CA ASP A 96 -4.19 -10.58 4.64
C ASP A 96 -5.32 -10.77 5.66
N ASP A 97 -5.14 -10.29 6.88
CA ASP A 97 -6.18 -10.25 7.89
C ASP A 97 -6.84 -8.86 8.02
N SER A 98 -6.60 -7.96 7.05
CA SER A 98 -7.05 -6.56 7.12
C SER A 98 -8.56 -6.43 7.30
N GLU A 99 -9.34 -7.23 6.55
CA GLU A 99 -10.81 -7.20 6.61
C GLU A 99 -11.32 -7.78 7.95
N PHE A 100 -10.68 -8.84 8.44
CA PHE A 100 -11.00 -9.42 9.74
C PHE A 100 -10.68 -8.45 10.89
N TYR A 101 -9.51 -7.81 10.85
CA TYR A 101 -9.11 -6.78 11.83
C TYR A 101 -10.07 -5.59 11.82
N GLN A 102 -10.50 -5.13 10.64
CA GLN A 102 -11.49 -4.06 10.52
C GLN A 102 -12.83 -4.45 11.15
N GLN A 103 -13.25 -5.71 10.98
CA GLN A 103 -14.49 -6.20 11.57
C GLN A 103 -14.40 -6.29 13.11
N LEU A 104 -13.28 -6.78 13.65
CA LEU A 104 -13.02 -6.77 15.09
C LEU A 104 -13.00 -5.35 15.67
N LEU A 105 -12.38 -4.40 14.96
CA LEU A 105 -12.40 -2.99 15.34
C LEU A 105 -13.82 -2.44 15.36
N LYS A 106 -14.62 -2.76 14.34
CA LYS A 106 -16.01 -2.32 14.27
C LYS A 106 -16.83 -2.88 15.44
N GLU A 107 -16.72 -4.17 15.71
CA GLU A 107 -17.41 -4.83 16.84
C GLU A 107 -16.95 -4.23 18.18
N PHE A 108 -15.65 -3.97 18.34
CA PHE A 108 -15.12 -3.30 19.52
C PHE A 108 -15.74 -1.92 19.71
N PHE A 109 -15.85 -1.12 18.66
CA PHE A 109 -16.49 0.20 18.76
C PHE A 109 -18.01 0.13 18.96
N GLU A 110 -18.67 -0.90 18.47
CA GLU A 110 -20.12 -1.10 18.67
C GLU A 110 -20.41 -1.58 20.11
N ALA A 111 -19.49 -2.32 20.73
CA ALA A 111 -19.54 -2.73 22.13
C ALA A 111 -19.13 -1.62 23.11
N VAL A 112 -18.32 -0.65 22.66
CA VAL A 112 -17.90 0.50 23.47
C VAL A 112 -18.89 1.64 23.28
N ASP A 113 -19.62 1.99 24.35
CA ASP A 113 -20.58 3.09 24.35
C ASP A 113 -19.93 4.39 23.81
N PRO A 114 -20.46 5.03 22.75
CA PRO A 114 -19.91 6.26 22.17
C PRO A 114 -19.89 7.44 23.15
N ALA A 115 -20.61 7.36 24.27
CA ALA A 115 -20.50 8.34 25.36
C ALA A 115 -19.23 8.18 26.23
N SER A 116 -18.59 7.00 26.22
CA SER A 116 -17.52 6.64 27.15
C SER A 116 -16.10 6.68 26.58
N SER A 117 -15.91 6.75 25.25
CA SER A 117 -14.54 6.71 24.67
C SER A 117 -14.30 7.71 23.54
N GLU A 118 -14.10 8.99 23.89
CA GLU A 118 -13.56 9.99 22.95
C GLU A 118 -12.26 9.53 22.27
N THR A 119 -11.43 8.75 22.99
CA THR A 119 -10.12 8.27 22.55
C THR A 119 -10.17 7.37 21.31
N ALA A 120 -11.17 6.50 21.21
CA ALA A 120 -11.42 5.62 20.06
C ALA A 120 -11.73 6.42 18.78
N PHE A 121 -12.62 7.39 18.91
CA PHE A 121 -13.04 8.25 17.80
C PHE A 121 -11.88 9.15 17.31
N TYR A 122 -11.08 9.69 18.23
CA TYR A 122 -9.88 10.47 17.90
C TYR A 122 -8.80 9.63 17.20
N ALA A 123 -8.64 8.35 17.56
CA ALA A 123 -7.69 7.45 16.90
C ALA A 123 -8.08 7.20 15.43
N LEU A 124 -9.38 6.98 15.16
CA LEU A 124 -9.90 6.80 13.79
C LEU A 124 -9.66 8.03 12.92
N LYS A 125 -9.92 9.23 13.47
CA LYS A 125 -9.69 10.50 12.77
C LYS A 125 -8.21 10.76 12.47
N ARG A 126 -7.28 10.18 13.24
CA ARG A 126 -5.83 10.24 12.98
C ARG A 126 -5.37 9.22 11.94
N LEU A 127 -6.01 8.06 11.88
CA LEU A 127 -5.72 7.00 10.89
C LEU A 127 -6.17 7.38 9.47
N GLN A 128 -7.09 8.33 9.32
CA GLN A 128 -7.40 8.91 8.02
C GLN A 128 -6.18 9.66 7.49
N THR A 129 -5.48 9.04 6.54
CA THR A 129 -4.36 9.65 5.82
C THR A 129 -4.87 10.88 5.09
N LYS A 130 -4.64 12.06 5.68
CA LYS A 130 -4.93 13.33 5.03
C LYS A 130 -4.12 13.37 3.74
N LYS A 131 -4.81 13.42 2.60
CA LYS A 131 -4.16 13.60 1.29
C LYS A 131 -3.38 14.92 1.33
N ARG A 132 -2.06 14.82 1.51
CA ARG A 132 -1.19 15.98 1.49
C ARG A 132 -1.01 16.39 0.04
N LYS A 133 -1.09 17.70 -0.21
CA LYS A 133 -0.76 18.27 -1.53
C LYS A 133 0.62 17.76 -1.94
N ILE A 134 0.75 17.31 -3.18
CA ILE A 134 2.05 16.93 -3.74
C ILE A 134 2.91 18.20 -3.75
N VAL A 135 3.86 18.25 -2.83
CA VAL A 135 4.83 19.34 -2.68
C VAL A 135 6.16 18.83 -3.20
N ASP A 136 6.79 19.60 -4.09
CA ASP A 136 8.14 19.35 -4.57
C ASP A 136 9.11 19.39 -3.36
N ARG A 137 9.42 18.20 -2.80
CA ARG A 137 10.29 18.06 -1.62
C ARG A 137 11.70 18.60 -1.89
N ARG A 138 12.14 18.56 -3.15
CA ARG A 138 13.45 19.04 -3.59
C ARG A 138 13.46 20.56 -3.81
N ALA A 139 12.30 21.20 -3.96
CA ALA A 139 12.21 22.66 -4.01
C ALA A 139 12.43 23.33 -2.62
N SER A 140 12.46 22.56 -1.54
CA SER A 140 12.81 23.08 -0.21
C SER A 140 14.32 23.29 -0.08
N LYS A 141 14.71 24.41 0.58
CA LYS A 141 16.11 24.75 0.92
C LYS A 141 17.06 24.87 -0.29
N SER A 142 16.67 25.66 -1.29
CA SER A 142 17.53 26.11 -2.40
C SER A 142 18.24 25.01 -3.22
N ARG A 143 17.71 23.78 -3.23
CA ARG A 143 18.27 22.68 -4.05
C ARG A 143 17.79 22.72 -5.51
N LYS A 144 16.86 23.61 -5.82
CA LYS A 144 16.33 23.89 -7.16
C LYS A 144 16.52 25.37 -7.46
N ILE A 145 17.17 25.70 -8.58
CA ILE A 145 17.35 27.08 -9.02
C ILE A 145 15.98 27.66 -9.39
N ARG A 146 15.68 28.85 -8.87
CA ARG A 146 14.46 29.60 -9.15
C ARG A 146 14.83 30.95 -9.71
N TYR A 147 14.29 31.27 -10.88
CA TYR A 147 14.49 32.56 -11.54
C TYR A 147 13.51 33.60 -10.97
N ASN A 148 13.71 33.95 -9.70
CA ASN A 148 12.98 35.02 -9.04
C ASN A 148 13.89 36.25 -8.90
N ILE A 149 13.33 37.43 -9.19
CA ILE A 149 14.02 38.70 -9.00
C ILE A 149 14.04 39.01 -7.49
N HIS A 150 15.21 39.32 -6.94
CA HIS A 150 15.38 39.68 -5.54
C HIS A 150 15.69 41.17 -5.44
N GLU A 151 14.74 41.98 -4.99
CA GLU A 151 14.82 43.45 -5.01
C GLU A 151 16.10 44.01 -4.37
N LYS A 152 16.55 43.41 -3.26
CA LYS A 152 17.74 43.87 -2.51
C LYS A 152 19.07 43.76 -3.27
N ILE A 153 19.15 42.90 -4.28
CA ILE A 153 20.37 42.71 -5.09
C ILE A 153 20.21 43.29 -6.50
N VAL A 154 19.05 43.87 -6.82
CA VAL A 154 18.89 44.63 -8.07
C VAL A 154 19.80 45.85 -8.01
N ASN A 155 20.57 46.08 -9.08
CA ASN A 155 21.54 47.18 -9.18
C ASN A 155 22.60 47.21 -8.07
N PHE A 156 22.94 46.07 -7.48
CA PHE A 156 23.95 46.00 -6.40
C PHE A 156 25.34 46.48 -6.86
N MET A 157 25.68 46.29 -8.14
CA MET A 157 26.92 46.77 -8.73
C MET A 157 26.66 47.31 -10.14
N ALA A 158 27.38 48.36 -10.52
CA ALA A 158 27.40 48.85 -11.89
C ALA A 158 28.25 47.91 -12.78
N PRO A 159 27.85 47.67 -14.03
CA PRO A 159 28.67 46.90 -14.97
C PRO A 159 30.00 47.61 -15.20
N GLN A 160 31.12 46.91 -14.92
CA GLN A 160 32.45 47.43 -15.24
C GLN A 160 32.90 46.86 -16.59
N PRO A 161 33.32 47.71 -17.54
CA PRO A 161 33.83 47.22 -18.82
C PRO A 161 35.12 46.44 -18.59
N VAL A 162 35.13 45.17 -19.00
CA VAL A 162 36.34 44.37 -19.04
C VAL A 162 37.10 44.71 -20.31
N ASN A 163 38.28 45.32 -20.18
CA ASN A 163 39.18 45.51 -21.31
C ASN A 163 39.91 44.19 -21.57
N LEU A 164 39.32 43.37 -22.45
CA LEU A 164 39.94 42.15 -22.91
C LEU A 164 41.11 42.49 -23.85
N PRO A 165 42.28 41.88 -23.68
CA PRO A 165 43.37 42.03 -24.63
C PRO A 165 42.91 41.65 -26.05
N PRO A 166 43.36 42.35 -27.11
CA PRO A 166 42.97 42.04 -28.48
C PRO A 166 43.24 40.59 -28.92
N MET A 167 44.19 39.92 -28.26
CA MET A 167 44.54 38.52 -28.51
C MET A 167 43.63 37.51 -27.80
N ALA A 168 42.80 37.94 -26.83
CA ALA A 168 42.01 37.04 -25.99
C ALA A 168 41.03 36.15 -26.78
N PRO A 169 40.29 36.64 -27.80
CA PRO A 169 39.40 35.78 -28.58
C PRO A 169 40.14 34.64 -29.28
N LYS A 170 41.29 34.92 -29.88
CA LYS A 170 42.14 33.92 -30.56
C LYS A 170 42.75 32.92 -29.58
N LEU A 171 43.06 33.36 -28.36
CA LEU A 171 43.53 32.47 -27.30
C LEU A 171 42.42 31.56 -26.81
N PHE A 172 41.18 32.05 -26.61
CA PHE A 172 40.05 31.24 -26.15
C PHE A 172 39.65 30.17 -27.17
N GLU A 173 39.73 30.50 -28.45
CA GLU A 173 39.47 29.56 -29.55
C GLU A 173 40.46 28.39 -29.57
N ASN A 174 41.72 28.63 -29.22
CA ASN A 174 42.79 27.63 -29.28
C ASN A 174 43.23 27.12 -27.89
N LEU A 175 42.50 27.46 -26.82
CA LEU A 175 42.96 27.27 -25.44
C LEU A 175 43.21 25.80 -25.07
N PHE A 176 42.40 24.90 -25.62
CA PHE A 176 42.49 23.46 -25.34
C PHE A 176 42.66 22.61 -26.60
N THR A 177 42.48 23.21 -27.78
CA THR A 177 42.55 22.53 -29.08
C THR A 177 43.63 23.22 -29.90
N GLY A 178 44.90 22.84 -29.68
CA GLY A 178 45.99 23.30 -30.53
C GLY A 178 45.77 22.86 -31.98
N GLY A 179 45.34 23.77 -32.85
CA GLY A 179 45.44 23.63 -34.31
C GLY A 179 44.32 22.90 -35.08
N SER A 180 43.23 22.45 -34.43
CA SER A 180 42.11 21.85 -35.17
C SER A 180 41.08 22.91 -35.58
N THR A 181 41.33 23.61 -36.67
CA THR A 181 40.30 24.39 -37.37
C THR A 181 39.30 23.42 -38.02
N HIS A 182 38.32 22.92 -37.27
CA HIS A 182 37.16 22.30 -37.89
C HIS A 182 36.32 23.42 -38.51
N ARG A 183 36.51 23.68 -39.80
CA ARG A 183 35.66 24.61 -40.56
C ARG A 183 34.20 24.17 -40.38
N PRO A 184 33.27 25.06 -40.04
CA PRO A 184 31.87 24.70 -40.04
C PRO A 184 31.47 24.29 -41.45
N ILE A 185 30.88 23.09 -41.57
CA ILE A 185 30.16 22.69 -42.78
C ILE A 185 28.97 23.64 -42.87
N ASN A 186 28.99 24.56 -43.84
CA ASN A 186 27.82 25.34 -44.20
C ASN A 186 26.76 24.37 -44.71
N VAL A 187 25.83 24.01 -43.85
CA VAL A 187 24.59 23.38 -44.29
C VAL A 187 23.68 24.52 -44.74
N LEU A 188 23.63 24.72 -46.06
CA LEU A 188 22.63 25.56 -46.71
C LEU A 188 21.24 24.99 -46.40
N HIS A 189 20.37 25.82 -45.86
CA HIS A 189 18.92 25.65 -45.91
C HIS A 189 18.27 27.03 -46.04
#